data_AF-A0A098S8G1-F1
#
_entry.id   AF-A0A098S8G1-F1
#
_cell.length_a   1.000
_cell.length_b   1.000
_cell.length_c   1.000
_cell.angle_alpha   90.00
_cell.angle_beta   90.00
_cell.angle_gamma   90.00
#
_symmetry.space_group_name_H-M   'P 1'
#
loop_
_entity.id
_entity.type
_entity.pdbx_description
1 polymer ?
#
loop_
_entity_poly.entity_id
_entity_poly.type
_entity_poly.pdbx_seq_one_letter_code
_entity_poly.pdbx_strand_id
1 'polypeptide(L)'
;MELILNRKGVAVKPLLFTLLLVTAFWLLKTAFSQVSTGSMILSMTTLETVEQILEQVKEENSEASSRGSGKKKPSIKEEIEHAKGRLSKSEYKAAKSNYKRMVEHVDKLEKYKQNPLKYDNLGLLKNAPSEQVRQKIIESRIAHLEKEIQTFYTNIIKIIN
;
A
#
# COMPACT_ATOMS: atom_id res chain seq x y z
N MET A 1 68.94 13.77 -33.13
CA MET A 1 68.03 13.97 -31.98
C MET A 1 66.71 13.34 -32.36
N GLU A 2 66.37 12.22 -31.73
CA GLU A 2 65.22 11.39 -32.09
C GLU A 2 63.89 11.95 -31.59
N LEU A 3 62.86 11.80 -32.41
CA LEU A 3 61.44 12.02 -32.14
C LEU A 3 60.84 10.74 -31.56
N ILE A 4 60.27 10.78 -30.34
CA ILE A 4 59.21 9.82 -29.95
C ILE A 4 58.19 10.53 -29.03
N LEU A 5 57.01 10.79 -29.58
CA LEU A 5 55.74 10.90 -28.84
C LEU A 5 55.31 9.49 -28.43
N ASN A 6 55.06 9.24 -27.15
CA ASN A 6 54.25 8.09 -26.76
C ASN A 6 53.29 8.43 -25.61
N ARG A 7 52.01 8.22 -25.90
CA ARG A 7 50.84 8.38 -25.05
C ARG A 7 50.47 6.97 -24.59
N LYS A 8 50.21 6.77 -23.29
CA LYS A 8 49.24 5.83 -22.65
C LYS A 8 49.78 5.22 -21.37
N GLY A 9 48.91 5.12 -20.36
CA GLY A 9 49.05 4.13 -19.29
C GLY A 9 48.84 4.66 -17.88
N VAL A 10 47.60 5.05 -17.57
CA VAL A 10 47.14 5.24 -16.19
C VAL A 10 47.15 3.88 -15.50
N ALA A 11 47.94 3.73 -14.44
CA ALA A 11 47.92 2.57 -13.56
C ALA A 11 47.63 3.00 -12.12
N VAL A 12 46.36 3.35 -11.85
CA VAL A 12 45.85 3.41 -10.48
C VAL A 12 45.10 2.10 -10.20
N LYS A 13 45.61 1.40 -9.19
CA LYS A 13 45.18 0.08 -8.68
C LYS A 13 43.68 0.10 -8.32
N PRO A 14 42.83 -0.83 -8.80
CA PRO A 14 41.44 -0.93 -8.38
C PRO A 14 41.35 -1.91 -7.21
N LEU A 15 41.74 -1.49 -6.02
CA LEU A 15 41.64 -2.31 -4.82
C LEU A 15 41.53 -1.37 -3.64
N LEU A 16 40.31 -0.89 -3.38
CA LEU A 16 39.86 -0.29 -2.11
C LEU A 16 38.43 0.31 -2.14
N PHE A 17 37.65 0.12 -3.21
CA PHE A 17 36.29 0.69 -3.30
C PHE A 17 35.13 -0.31 -3.34
N THR A 18 35.37 -1.59 -3.05
CA THR A 18 34.31 -2.61 -2.97
C THR A 18 33.92 -2.98 -1.53
N LEU A 19 34.50 -2.34 -0.51
CA LEU A 19 34.22 -2.66 0.90
C LEU A 19 33.40 -1.58 1.64
N LEU A 20 32.77 -0.63 0.94
CA LEU A 20 31.99 0.45 1.56
C LEU A 20 30.49 0.43 1.22
N LEU A 21 30.01 -0.56 0.47
CA LEU A 21 28.59 -0.67 0.10
C LEU A 21 27.81 -1.79 0.80
N VAL A 22 28.48 -2.69 1.54
CA VAL A 22 27.79 -3.80 2.23
C VAL A 22 27.40 -3.45 3.68
N THR A 23 27.97 -2.40 4.28
CA THR A 23 27.62 -1.97 5.65
C THR A 23 26.42 -1.00 5.70
N ALA A 24 26.05 -0.36 4.59
CA ALA A 24 24.87 0.51 4.55
C ALA A 24 23.54 -0.25 4.50
N PHE A 25 23.55 -1.53 4.11
CA PHE A 25 22.33 -2.34 4.00
C PHE A 25 21.92 -3.01 5.33
N TRP A 26 22.80 -2.99 6.34
CA TRP A 26 22.51 -3.60 7.65
C TRP A 26 22.01 -2.60 8.70
N LEU A 27 22.11 -1.30 8.46
CA LEU A 27 21.64 -0.26 9.39
C LEU A 27 20.19 0.20 9.13
N LEU A 28 19.56 -0.20 8.01
CA LEU A 28 18.16 0.16 7.74
C LEU A 28 17.16 -0.87 8.30
N LYS A 29 17.63 -2.03 8.80
CA LYS A 29 16.75 -3.11 9.29
C LYS A 29 16.41 -3.03 10.78
N THR A 30 16.96 -2.07 11.52
CA THR A 30 16.70 -1.93 12.98
C THR A 30 15.79 -0.76 13.35
N ALA A 31 15.21 -0.06 12.39
CA ALA A 31 14.25 1.02 12.67
C ALA A 31 12.78 0.56 12.75
N PHE A 32 12.49 -0.75 12.61
CA PHE A 32 11.15 -1.31 12.73
C PHE A 32 10.99 -2.16 14.00
N SER A 33 11.40 -1.60 15.14
CA SER A 33 11.15 -2.21 16.44
C SER A 33 10.87 -1.12 17.46
N GLN A 34 9.69 -0.49 17.38
CA GLN A 34 8.90 0.01 18.51
C GLN A 34 7.59 0.62 17.97
N VAL A 35 6.53 -0.18 17.83
CA VAL A 35 5.16 0.35 17.95
C VAL A 35 4.57 -0.30 19.18
N SER A 36 4.70 0.45 20.27
CA SER A 36 4.04 0.21 21.55
C SER A 36 2.53 0.35 21.36
N THR A 37 1.80 -0.59 21.94
CA THR A 37 0.36 -0.59 22.12
C THR A 37 -0.11 0.68 22.84
N GLY A 38 -1.14 1.33 22.32
CA GLY A 38 -1.90 2.38 23.01
C GLY A 38 -1.87 3.75 22.33
N SER A 39 -3.00 4.17 21.77
CA SER A 39 -3.31 5.58 21.46
C SER A 39 -2.34 6.32 20.53
N MET A 40 -2.11 5.81 19.32
CA MET A 40 -1.67 6.65 18.20
C MET A 40 -2.73 6.66 17.10
N ILE A 41 -3.89 7.27 17.40
CA ILE A 41 -4.80 7.76 16.38
C ILE A 41 -4.68 9.28 16.42
N LEU A 42 -3.75 9.86 15.66
CA LEU A 42 -3.91 11.14 14.97
C LEU A 42 -2.59 11.50 14.27
N SER A 43 -2.68 11.83 12.98
CA SER A 43 -1.59 12.27 12.09
C SER A 43 -0.79 11.17 11.37
N MET A 44 -1.48 10.17 10.83
CA MET A 44 -1.04 9.58 9.55
C MET A 44 -1.83 10.28 8.45
N THR A 45 -1.18 10.62 7.34
CA THR A 45 -1.92 11.15 6.19
C THR A 45 -2.91 10.09 5.70
N THR A 46 -4.10 10.49 5.25
CA THR A 46 -5.14 9.55 4.79
C THR A 46 -4.65 8.59 3.71
N LEU A 47 -3.66 9.03 2.91
CA LEU A 47 -3.06 8.23 1.83
C LEU A 47 -2.20 7.09 2.38
N GLU A 48 -1.36 7.36 3.37
CA GLU A 48 -0.51 6.35 4.00
C GLU A 48 -1.33 5.24 4.67
N THR A 49 -2.50 5.59 5.22
CA THR A 49 -3.42 4.59 5.80
C THR A 49 -4.05 3.71 4.72
N VAL A 50 -4.44 4.29 3.58
CA VAL A 50 -5.07 3.52 2.50
C VAL A 50 -4.08 2.61 1.79
N GLU A 51 -2.84 3.04 1.58
CA GLU A 51 -1.76 2.19 1.04
C GLU A 51 -1.48 0.98 1.94
N GLN A 52 -1.43 1.18 3.25
CA GLN A 52 -1.28 0.08 4.21
C GLN A 52 -2.48 -0.89 4.15
N ILE A 53 -3.71 -0.38 4.07
CA ILE A 53 -4.93 -1.20 3.93
C ILE A 53 -4.88 -2.01 2.63
N LEU A 54 -4.45 -1.39 1.52
CA LEU A 54 -4.31 -2.05 0.22
C LEU A 54 -3.34 -3.21 0.28
N GLU A 55 -2.15 -3.00 0.85
CA GLU A 55 -1.14 -4.05 0.97
C GLU A 55 -1.63 -5.20 1.86
N GLN A 56 -2.28 -4.89 2.99
CA GLN A 56 -2.87 -5.91 3.86
C GLN A 56 -3.94 -6.75 3.14
N VAL A 57 -4.86 -6.12 2.42
CA VAL A 57 -5.91 -6.83 1.67
C VAL A 57 -5.32 -7.68 0.54
N LYS A 58 -4.23 -7.22 -0.08
CA LYS A 58 -3.53 -7.96 -1.14
C LYS A 58 -2.78 -9.18 -0.60
N GLU A 59 -2.13 -9.05 0.55
CA GLU A 59 -1.55 -10.17 1.29
C GLU A 59 -2.62 -11.20 1.69
N GLU A 60 -3.76 -10.74 2.24
CA GLU A 60 -4.89 -11.60 2.61
C GLU A 60 -5.45 -12.43 1.44
N ASN A 61 -5.54 -11.83 0.25
CA ASN A 61 -6.05 -12.49 -0.94
C ASN A 61 -5.03 -13.45 -1.59
N SER A 62 -3.73 -13.23 -1.39
CA SER A 62 -2.67 -14.11 -1.90
C SER A 62 -2.36 -15.29 -0.95
N GLU A 63 -2.55 -15.12 0.36
CA GLU A 63 -2.29 -16.15 1.37
C GLU A 63 -3.40 -17.20 1.54
N ALA A 64 -4.50 -17.11 0.78
CA ALA A 64 -5.45 -18.22 0.64
C ALA A 64 -4.82 -19.51 0.05
N SER A 65 -3.53 -19.48 -0.34
CA SER A 65 -2.78 -20.57 -0.97
C SER A 65 -1.70 -21.24 -0.10
N SER A 66 -1.22 -20.67 1.02
CA SER A 66 -0.23 -21.38 1.87
C SER A 66 -0.26 -20.97 3.34
N ARG A 67 -0.63 -21.93 4.21
CA ARG A 67 -0.51 -21.80 5.68
C ARG A 67 0.97 -21.81 6.08
N GLY A 68 1.55 -20.64 6.31
CA GLY A 68 2.88 -20.45 6.88
C GLY A 68 2.79 -19.77 8.25
N SER A 69 3.24 -20.47 9.30
CA SER A 69 3.31 -19.95 10.67
C SER A 69 4.42 -18.91 10.78
N GLY A 70 4.04 -17.64 10.81
CA GLY A 70 4.90 -16.51 11.17
C GLY A 70 4.04 -15.49 11.93
N LYS A 71 4.58 -14.86 12.97
CA LYS A 71 3.88 -13.84 13.78
C LYS A 71 3.57 -12.60 12.91
N LYS A 72 2.53 -12.67 12.08
CA LYS A 72 1.97 -11.53 11.34
C LYS A 72 0.98 -10.79 12.24
N LYS A 73 0.92 -9.47 12.07
CA LYS A 73 -0.15 -8.63 12.61
C LYS A 73 -1.48 -9.21 12.09
N PRO A 74 -2.50 -9.41 12.95
CA PRO A 74 -3.73 -10.08 12.52
C PRO A 74 -4.36 -9.30 11.37
N SER A 75 -4.79 -10.04 10.35
CA SER A 75 -5.56 -9.49 9.23
C SER A 75 -6.84 -8.83 9.77
N ILE A 76 -7.35 -7.77 9.10
CA ILE A 76 -8.62 -7.13 9.52
C ILE A 76 -9.75 -8.16 9.60
N LYS A 77 -9.73 -9.14 8.69
CA LYS A 77 -10.66 -10.26 8.69
C LYS A 77 -10.52 -11.12 9.96
N GLU A 78 -9.30 -11.41 10.38
CA GLU A 78 -9.02 -12.15 11.61
C GLU A 78 -9.47 -11.36 12.84
N GLU A 79 -9.21 -10.05 12.88
CA GLU A 79 -9.68 -9.19 13.96
C GLU A 79 -11.22 -9.20 14.10
N ILE A 80 -11.95 -9.17 12.98
CA ILE A 80 -13.42 -9.33 12.96
C ILE A 80 -13.85 -10.70 13.50
N GLU A 81 -13.19 -11.77 13.09
CA GLU A 81 -13.52 -13.12 13.55
C GLU A 81 -13.19 -13.33 15.04
N HIS A 82 -12.08 -12.77 15.53
CA HIS A 82 -11.75 -12.76 16.96
C HIS A 82 -12.74 -11.92 17.79
N ALA A 83 -13.26 -10.82 17.23
CA ALA A 83 -14.27 -9.99 17.89
C ALA A 83 -15.65 -10.67 18.01
N LYS A 84 -15.93 -11.73 17.24
CA LYS A 84 -17.25 -12.36 17.17
C LYS A 84 -17.85 -12.74 18.54
N GLY A 85 -17.03 -13.18 19.48
CA GLY A 85 -17.49 -13.62 20.81
C GLY A 85 -18.01 -12.50 21.71
N ARG A 86 -17.66 -11.24 21.42
CA ARG A 86 -18.05 -10.06 22.23
C ARG A 86 -19.02 -9.12 21.53
N LEU A 87 -19.28 -9.32 20.23
CA LEU A 87 -20.20 -8.49 19.45
C LEU A 87 -21.60 -9.09 19.45
N SER A 88 -22.61 -8.22 19.37
CA SER A 88 -23.96 -8.65 19.00
C SER A 88 -23.98 -9.21 17.57
N LYS A 89 -25.01 -10.02 17.26
CA LYS A 89 -25.20 -10.60 15.92
C LYS A 89 -25.28 -9.51 14.83
N SER A 90 -25.90 -8.37 15.15
CA SER A 90 -26.03 -7.21 14.25
C SER A 90 -24.69 -6.52 14.01
N GLU A 91 -23.89 -6.30 15.05
CA GLU A 91 -22.57 -5.67 14.95
C GLU A 91 -21.61 -6.53 14.14
N TYR A 92 -21.53 -7.82 14.44
CA TYR A 92 -20.68 -8.74 13.67
C TYR A 92 -21.09 -8.78 12.19
N LYS A 93 -22.40 -8.81 11.89
CA LYS A 93 -22.89 -8.74 10.50
C LYS A 93 -22.51 -7.41 9.83
N ALA A 94 -22.61 -6.30 10.56
CA ALA A 94 -22.22 -4.98 10.07
C ALA A 94 -20.71 -4.91 9.79
N ALA A 95 -19.86 -5.41 10.68
CA ALA A 95 -18.41 -5.48 10.48
C ALA A 95 -18.05 -6.27 9.21
N LYS A 96 -18.63 -7.48 9.04
CA LYS A 96 -18.43 -8.27 7.82
C LYS A 96 -18.91 -7.58 6.56
N SER A 97 -20.04 -6.88 6.62
CA SER A 97 -20.56 -6.13 5.48
C SER A 97 -19.65 -4.96 5.11
N ASN A 98 -19.11 -4.23 6.10
CA ASN A 98 -18.16 -3.15 5.85
C ASN A 98 -16.86 -3.71 5.26
N TYR A 99 -16.34 -4.82 5.79
CA TYR A 99 -15.15 -5.49 5.24
C TYR A 99 -15.35 -5.92 3.80
N LYS A 100 -16.48 -6.57 3.47
CA LYS A 100 -16.79 -6.94 2.08
C LYS A 100 -16.78 -5.72 1.15
N ARG A 101 -17.44 -4.63 1.54
CA ARG A 101 -17.47 -3.39 0.74
C ARG A 101 -16.09 -2.75 0.60
N MET A 102 -15.27 -2.80 1.64
CA MET A 102 -13.88 -2.32 1.63
C MET A 102 -13.07 -3.07 0.56
N VAL A 103 -13.10 -4.42 0.58
CA VAL A 103 -12.38 -5.26 -0.39
C VAL A 103 -12.87 -5.02 -1.82
N GLU A 104 -14.18 -4.87 -2.03
CA GLU A 104 -14.74 -4.51 -3.35
C GLU A 104 -14.23 -3.15 -3.86
N HIS A 105 -14.04 -2.18 -2.98
CA HIS A 105 -13.53 -0.86 -3.37
C HIS A 105 -12.01 -0.86 -3.59
N VAL A 106 -11.27 -1.67 -2.85
CA VAL A 106 -9.84 -1.94 -3.10
C VAL A 106 -9.65 -2.50 -4.51
N ASP A 107 -10.36 -3.58 -4.85
CA ASP A 107 -10.28 -4.19 -6.19
C ASP A 107 -10.69 -3.21 -7.30
N LYS A 108 -11.74 -2.42 -7.06
CA LYS A 108 -12.19 -1.37 -7.99
C LYS A 108 -11.12 -0.30 -8.18
N LEU A 109 -10.46 0.14 -7.11
CA LEU A 109 -9.39 1.14 -7.14
C LEU A 109 -8.20 0.65 -7.96
N GLU A 110 -7.74 -0.58 -7.72
CA GLU A 110 -6.63 -1.18 -8.45
C GLU A 110 -6.94 -1.27 -9.95
N LYS A 111 -8.11 -1.83 -10.30
CA LYS A 111 -8.51 -1.96 -11.70
C LYS A 111 -8.69 -0.61 -12.37
N TYR A 112 -9.24 0.39 -11.66
CA TYR A 112 -9.39 1.74 -12.18
C TYR A 112 -8.03 2.41 -12.41
N LYS A 113 -7.08 2.29 -11.48
CA LYS A 113 -5.70 2.80 -11.64
C LYS A 113 -5.00 2.18 -12.86
N GLN A 114 -5.25 0.90 -13.15
CA GLN A 114 -4.67 0.21 -14.32
C GLN A 114 -5.28 0.64 -15.66
N ASN A 115 -6.61 0.83 -15.73
CA ASN A 115 -7.28 1.22 -16.97
C ASN A 115 -8.52 2.09 -16.69
N PRO A 116 -8.35 3.41 -16.48
CA PRO A 116 -9.45 4.32 -16.18
C PRO A 116 -10.52 4.36 -17.28
N LEU A 117 -10.09 4.29 -18.56
CA LEU A 117 -10.98 4.36 -19.73
C LEU A 117 -11.95 3.17 -19.80
N LYS A 118 -11.56 2.00 -19.28
CA LYS A 118 -12.47 0.83 -19.19
C LYS A 118 -13.72 1.11 -18.34
N TYR A 119 -13.63 2.06 -17.41
CA TYR A 119 -14.72 2.43 -16.50
C TYR A 119 -15.44 3.71 -16.93
N ASP A 120 -15.14 4.23 -18.12
CA ASP A 120 -15.69 5.48 -18.64
C ASP A 120 -17.03 5.29 -19.37
N ASN A 121 -18.03 4.75 -18.67
CA ASN A 121 -19.34 4.42 -19.28
C ASN A 121 -20.08 5.65 -19.84
N LEU A 122 -19.78 6.84 -19.31
CA LEU A 122 -20.40 8.11 -19.70
C LEU A 122 -19.54 8.92 -20.68
N GLY A 123 -18.37 8.41 -21.08
CA GLY A 123 -17.46 9.12 -21.98
C GLY A 123 -16.83 10.37 -21.37
N LEU A 124 -16.81 10.52 -20.04
CA LEU A 124 -16.25 11.69 -19.33
C LEU A 124 -14.74 11.81 -19.53
N LEU A 125 -14.03 10.68 -19.58
CA LEU A 125 -12.59 10.67 -19.83
C LEU A 125 -12.30 10.81 -21.32
N LYS A 126 -13.04 10.09 -22.17
CA LYS A 126 -12.88 10.13 -23.62
C LYS A 126 -13.16 11.52 -24.21
N ASN A 127 -14.17 12.21 -23.68
CA ASN A 127 -14.62 13.52 -24.17
C ASN A 127 -14.08 14.68 -23.31
N ALA A 128 -13.08 14.43 -22.45
CA ALA A 128 -12.48 15.48 -21.64
C ALA A 128 -11.89 16.58 -22.54
N PRO A 129 -12.16 17.87 -22.24
CA PRO A 129 -11.76 19.00 -23.11
C PRO A 129 -10.24 19.21 -23.17
N SER A 130 -9.50 18.66 -22.22
CA SER A 130 -8.04 18.66 -22.23
C SER A 130 -7.50 17.49 -21.40
N GLU A 131 -6.21 17.21 -21.57
CA GLU A 131 -5.47 16.24 -20.75
C GLU A 131 -5.58 16.55 -19.25
N GLN A 132 -5.41 17.82 -18.91
CA GLN A 132 -5.44 18.29 -17.53
C GLN A 132 -6.80 18.04 -16.88
N VAL A 133 -7.90 18.25 -17.62
CA VAL A 133 -9.24 17.95 -17.11
C VAL A 133 -9.45 16.45 -16.96
N ARG A 134 -8.98 15.65 -17.92
CA ARG A 134 -9.05 14.19 -17.83
C ARG A 134 -8.33 13.67 -16.59
N GLN A 135 -7.12 14.17 -16.34
CA GLN A 135 -6.31 13.79 -15.20
C GLN A 135 -6.99 14.18 -13.87
N LYS A 136 -7.57 15.37 -13.77
CA LYS A 136 -8.36 15.78 -12.60
C LYS A 136 -9.56 14.87 -12.33
N ILE A 137 -10.24 14.40 -13.38
CA ILE A 137 -11.37 13.46 -13.22
C ILE A 137 -10.86 12.12 -12.66
N ILE A 138 -9.75 11.61 -13.19
CA ILE A 138 -9.11 10.37 -12.73
C ILE A 138 -8.70 10.50 -11.25
N GLU A 139 -7.98 11.57 -10.91
CA GLU A 139 -7.51 11.84 -9.54
C GLU A 139 -8.68 12.00 -8.56
N SER A 140 -9.71 12.74 -8.94
CA SER A 140 -10.93 12.89 -8.13
C SER A 140 -11.60 11.55 -7.87
N ARG A 141 -11.66 10.68 -8.89
CA ARG A 141 -12.25 9.34 -8.75
C ARG A 141 -11.40 8.44 -7.84
N ILE A 142 -10.07 8.49 -7.98
CA ILE A 142 -9.14 7.78 -7.09
C ILE A 142 -9.34 8.24 -5.65
N ALA A 143 -9.31 9.54 -5.39
CA ALA A 143 -9.48 10.10 -4.05
C ALA A 143 -10.83 9.73 -3.43
N HIS A 144 -11.89 9.67 -4.24
CA HIS A 144 -13.20 9.22 -3.78
C HIS A 144 -13.18 7.75 -3.33
N LEU A 145 -12.61 6.86 -4.13
CA LEU A 145 -12.50 5.44 -3.79
C LEU A 145 -11.64 5.22 -2.54
N GLU A 146 -10.52 5.94 -2.42
CA GLU A 146 -9.64 5.90 -1.24
C GLU A 146 -10.39 6.36 0.03
N LYS A 147 -11.21 7.42 -0.07
CA LYS A 147 -12.06 7.89 1.02
C LYS A 147 -13.13 6.86 1.42
N GLU A 148 -13.76 6.19 0.45
CA GLU A 148 -14.73 5.13 0.72
C GLU A 148 -14.08 3.95 1.46
N ILE A 149 -12.91 3.50 1.02
CA ILE A 149 -12.11 2.45 1.69
C ILE A 149 -11.83 2.84 3.14
N GLN A 150 -11.31 4.05 3.37
CA GLN A 150 -11.00 4.54 4.70
C GLN A 150 -12.23 4.62 5.61
N THR A 151 -13.38 4.97 5.04
CA THR A 151 -14.65 5.03 5.78
C THR A 151 -15.08 3.63 6.22
N PHE A 152 -15.02 2.64 5.33
CA PHE A 152 -15.32 1.25 5.70
C PHE A 152 -14.37 0.71 6.76
N TYR A 153 -13.06 0.97 6.61
CA TYR A 153 -12.05 0.60 7.60
C TYR A 153 -12.37 1.20 8.98
N THR A 154 -12.61 2.50 9.03
CA THR A 154 -12.95 3.21 10.28
C THR A 154 -14.22 2.64 10.92
N ASN A 155 -15.24 2.30 10.13
CA ASN A 155 -16.46 1.69 10.63
C ASN A 155 -16.20 0.29 11.21
N ILE A 156 -15.34 -0.51 10.58
CA ILE A 156 -14.94 -1.82 11.12
C ILE A 156 -14.28 -1.63 12.49
N ILE A 157 -13.26 -0.77 12.56
CA ILE A 157 -12.51 -0.48 13.80
C ILE A 157 -13.43 -0.01 14.92
N LYS A 158 -14.42 0.84 14.63
CA LYS A 158 -15.43 1.30 15.60
C LYS A 158 -16.39 0.21 16.07
N ILE A 159 -16.69 -0.78 15.22
CA ILE A 159 -17.57 -1.88 15.60
C ILE A 159 -16.79 -2.89 16.45
N ILE A 160 -15.53 -3.15 16.09
CA ILE A 160 -14.70 -4.15 16.77
C ILE A 160 -13.90 -3.58 17.94
N ASN A 161 -14.07 -2.34 18.40
CA ASN A 161 -13.37 -1.85 19.60
C ASN A 161 -14.36 -1.13 20.50
#